data_AF-A0A6P1R412-F1
#
_entry.id   AF-A0A6P1R412-F1
#
_cell.length_a   1.000
_cell.length_b   1.000
_cell.length_c   1.000
_cell.angle_alpha   90.00
_cell.angle_beta   90.00
_cell.angle_gamma   90.00
#
_symmetry.space_group_name_H-M   'P 1'
#
loop_
_entity.id
_entity.type
_entity.pdbx_description
1 polymer ?
#
loop_
_entity_poly.entity_id
_entity_poly.type
_entity_poly.pdbx_seq_one_letter_code
_entity_poly.pdbx_strand_id
1 'polypeptide(L)'
;MTVIENTALGRLEKEGRLLNAVLKGGTTKPGRFGFRGDVALKFQTQVADEKRPPDYSIEQVLTIAQDGERTIPVLAGYLHSFAYLADVATVLDGALSPNGSYFMFCNNIDLLAKYQIKLGDINFLVLPCDESTVWKEMMDLVGLNKDDIKKLDPGGKLDCLLDAARDLDLSYEEISYDDGLKRIEPVKNRNENRPV
;
A
#
# COMPACT_ATOMS: atom_id res chain seq x y z
N MET A 1 -8.95 -6.93 22.31
CA MET A 1 -9.22 -6.88 20.85
C MET A 1 -8.90 -5.46 20.41
N THR A 2 -7.98 -5.26 19.48
CA THR A 2 -7.64 -3.92 18.97
C THR A 2 -8.82 -3.36 18.19
N VAL A 3 -9.29 -2.17 18.53
CA VAL A 3 -10.42 -1.51 17.85
C VAL A 3 -9.86 -0.59 16.78
N ILE A 4 -10.27 -0.79 15.52
CA ILE A 4 -9.74 -0.03 14.37
C ILE A 4 -9.91 1.50 14.54
N GLU A 5 -10.96 1.92 15.23
CA GLU A 5 -11.29 3.32 15.52
C GLU A 5 -10.18 4.07 16.28
N ASN A 6 -9.41 3.35 17.09
CA ASN A 6 -8.31 3.91 17.89
C ASN A 6 -6.96 3.90 17.16
N THR A 7 -6.94 3.54 15.89
CA THR A 7 -5.71 3.42 15.08
C THR A 7 -5.72 4.43 13.94
N ALA A 8 -4.57 4.62 13.29
CA ALA A 8 -4.43 5.42 12.07
C ALA A 8 -5.42 5.03 10.93
N LEU A 9 -5.95 3.79 10.94
CA LEU A 9 -6.90 3.29 9.94
C LEU A 9 -8.37 3.66 10.24
N GLY A 10 -8.67 4.15 11.44
CA GLY A 10 -10.05 4.41 11.88
C GLY A 10 -10.80 5.43 11.02
N ARG A 11 -10.10 6.49 10.55
CA ARG A 11 -10.68 7.47 9.62
C ARG A 11 -11.04 6.82 8.28
N LEU A 12 -10.10 6.07 7.69
CA LEU A 12 -10.32 5.40 6.40
C LEU A 12 -11.47 4.39 6.47
N GLU A 13 -11.62 3.72 7.61
CA GLU A 13 -12.74 2.83 7.86
C GLU A 13 -14.08 3.58 7.88
N LYS A 14 -14.14 4.68 8.65
CA LYS A 14 -15.34 5.52 8.75
C LYS A 14 -15.74 6.13 7.41
N GLU A 15 -14.77 6.46 6.57
CA GLU A 15 -14.98 6.96 5.21
C GLU A 15 -15.33 5.84 4.20
N GLY A 16 -15.37 4.57 4.64
CA GLY A 16 -15.70 3.43 3.78
C GLY A 16 -14.62 3.12 2.73
N ARG A 17 -13.37 3.53 2.98
CA ARG A 17 -12.26 3.38 2.02
C ARG A 17 -11.55 2.04 2.09
N LEU A 18 -11.69 1.31 3.20
CA LEU A 18 -11.07 -0.01 3.37
C LEU A 18 -11.93 -1.10 2.71
N LEU A 19 -11.53 -1.51 1.52
CA LEU A 19 -12.29 -2.40 0.64
C LEU A 19 -11.57 -3.76 0.49
N ASN A 20 -12.30 -4.75 -0.01
CA ASN A 20 -11.78 -6.05 -0.44
C ASN A 20 -10.81 -6.72 0.57
N ALA A 21 -11.16 -6.62 1.86
CA ALA A 21 -10.27 -7.05 2.92
C ALA A 21 -10.05 -8.57 2.92
N VAL A 22 -8.79 -8.98 2.74
CA VAL A 22 -8.29 -10.34 2.99
C VAL A 22 -7.93 -10.50 4.47
N LEU A 23 -7.45 -9.43 5.10
CA LEU A 23 -7.23 -9.34 6.55
C LEU A 23 -7.66 -7.95 7.01
N LYS A 24 -8.42 -7.87 8.10
CA LYS A 24 -8.82 -6.62 8.74
C LYS A 24 -9.16 -6.92 10.20
N GLY A 25 -8.16 -6.86 11.06
CA GLY A 25 -8.32 -7.25 12.46
C GLY A 25 -7.00 -7.21 13.24
N GLY A 26 -7.05 -7.66 14.49
CA GLY A 26 -5.85 -7.80 15.30
C GLY A 26 -4.85 -8.78 14.69
N THR A 27 -3.55 -8.51 14.86
CA THR A 27 -2.48 -9.44 14.47
C THR A 27 -1.95 -10.21 15.70
N THR A 28 -0.81 -10.88 15.56
CA THR A 28 -0.22 -11.66 16.66
C THR A 28 0.43 -10.76 17.72
N LYS A 29 0.67 -9.48 17.42
CA LYS A 29 1.21 -8.51 18.37
C LYS A 29 0.11 -7.78 19.15
N PRO A 30 0.26 -7.62 20.48
CA PRO A 30 -0.72 -6.88 21.29
C PRO A 30 -0.96 -5.45 20.80
N GLY A 31 -2.23 -5.06 20.68
CA GLY A 31 -2.62 -3.71 20.27
C GLY A 31 -2.38 -3.39 18.80
N ARG A 32 -1.86 -4.33 18.00
CA ARG A 32 -1.64 -4.12 16.57
C ARG A 32 -2.86 -4.54 15.76
N PHE A 33 -3.20 -3.74 14.76
CA PHE A 33 -4.25 -3.97 13.79
C PHE A 33 -3.64 -4.11 12.40
N GLY A 34 -3.92 -5.21 11.71
CA GLY A 34 -3.44 -5.49 10.36
C GLY A 34 -4.53 -5.26 9.33
N PHE A 35 -4.16 -4.69 8.19
CA PHE A 35 -5.01 -4.56 7.03
C PHE A 35 -4.32 -5.09 5.76
N ARG A 36 -5.04 -5.97 5.06
CA ARG A 36 -4.73 -6.43 3.70
C ARG A 36 -5.98 -6.32 2.84
N GLY A 37 -5.95 -5.52 1.79
CA GLY A 37 -7.12 -5.25 0.95
C GLY A 37 -6.84 -4.10 0.01
N ASP A 38 -7.83 -3.28 -0.28
CA ASP A 38 -7.69 -2.10 -1.13
C ASP A 38 -8.08 -0.83 -0.36
N VAL A 39 -7.49 0.31 -0.72
CA VAL A 39 -7.83 1.63 -0.18
C VAL A 39 -8.38 2.50 -1.30
N ALA A 40 -9.66 2.85 -1.24
CA ALA A 40 -10.29 3.72 -2.23
C ALA A 40 -9.65 5.13 -2.20
N LEU A 41 -9.15 5.58 -3.35
CA LEU A 41 -8.62 6.93 -3.52
C LEU A 41 -9.75 7.89 -3.92
N LYS A 42 -10.54 7.49 -4.92
CA LYS A 42 -11.67 8.26 -5.42
C LYS A 42 -12.90 7.37 -5.59
N PHE A 43 -14.05 7.85 -5.12
CA PHE A 43 -15.33 7.19 -5.34
C PHE A 43 -15.98 7.71 -6.62
N GLN A 44 -16.75 6.86 -7.30
CA GLN A 44 -17.60 7.29 -8.40
C GLN A 44 -18.79 8.09 -7.88
N THR A 45 -19.33 8.99 -8.70
CA THR A 45 -20.61 9.65 -8.39
C THR A 45 -21.69 8.59 -8.23
N GLN A 46 -22.28 8.52 -7.04
CA GLN A 46 -23.40 7.61 -6.76
C GLN A 46 -24.66 8.11 -7.48
N VAL A 47 -25.32 7.19 -8.18
CA VAL A 47 -26.65 7.42 -8.76
C VAL A 47 -27.59 6.46 -8.06
N ALA A 48 -28.55 6.98 -7.29
CA ALA A 48 -29.45 6.20 -6.43
C ALA A 48 -28.70 5.29 -5.43
N ASP A 49 -29.29 4.17 -5.04
CA ASP A 49 -28.80 3.26 -3.99
C ASP A 49 -27.73 2.24 -4.46
N GLU A 50 -27.15 2.45 -5.65
CA GLU A 50 -26.16 1.52 -6.20
C GLU A 50 -24.79 1.68 -5.51
N LYS A 51 -24.37 0.64 -4.78
CA LYS A 51 -23.02 0.56 -4.22
C LYS A 51 -22.01 0.28 -5.34
N ARG A 52 -21.40 1.35 -5.87
CA ARG A 52 -20.39 1.27 -6.93
C ARG A 52 -18.98 1.01 -6.38
N PRO A 53 -18.12 0.29 -7.12
CA PRO A 53 -16.70 0.26 -6.81
C PRO A 53 -16.11 1.68 -6.89
N PRO A 54 -14.94 1.92 -6.25
CA PRO A 54 -14.23 3.19 -6.45
C PRO A 54 -13.89 3.41 -7.93
N ASP A 55 -13.64 4.67 -8.29
CA ASP A 55 -13.09 5.03 -9.60
C ASP A 55 -11.68 4.45 -9.73
N TYR A 56 -10.86 4.64 -8.70
CA TYR A 56 -9.57 3.98 -8.54
C TYR A 56 -9.14 3.92 -7.07
N SER A 57 -8.18 3.04 -6.79
CA SER A 57 -7.72 2.68 -5.45
C SER A 57 -6.21 2.38 -5.42
N ILE A 58 -5.67 2.34 -4.22
CA ILE A 58 -4.46 1.56 -3.94
C ILE A 58 -4.91 0.10 -3.79
N GLU A 59 -4.42 -0.78 -4.66
CA GLU A 59 -4.76 -2.21 -4.58
C GLU A 59 -3.74 -2.99 -3.75
N GLN A 60 -4.14 -4.15 -3.23
CA GLN A 60 -3.24 -5.09 -2.54
C GLN A 60 -2.43 -4.44 -1.40
N VAL A 61 -3.05 -3.47 -0.73
CA VAL A 61 -2.48 -2.76 0.41
C VAL A 61 -2.07 -3.75 1.48
N LEU A 62 -0.87 -3.59 2.02
CA LEU A 62 -0.35 -4.28 3.18
C LEU A 62 0.05 -3.21 4.19
N THR A 63 -0.60 -3.18 5.35
CA THR A 63 -0.24 -2.23 6.40
C THR A 63 -0.62 -2.73 7.80
N ILE A 64 0.01 -2.15 8.80
CA ILE A 64 -0.29 -2.32 10.22
C ILE A 64 -0.49 -0.95 10.86
N ALA A 65 -1.30 -0.89 11.90
CA ALA A 65 -1.44 0.27 12.76
C ALA A 65 -1.48 -0.17 14.23
N GLN A 66 -0.99 0.69 15.12
CA GLN A 66 -0.95 0.44 16.56
C GLN A 66 -2.07 1.21 17.26
N ASP A 67 -2.68 0.59 18.27
CA ASP A 67 -3.66 1.23 19.14
C ASP A 67 -3.08 2.51 19.78
N GLY A 68 -3.81 3.62 19.65
CA GLY A 68 -3.40 4.93 20.15
C GLY A 68 -2.43 5.70 19.25
N GLU A 69 -1.84 5.07 18.22
CA GLU A 69 -0.97 5.75 17.26
C GLU A 69 -1.78 6.31 16.09
N ARG A 70 -1.44 7.55 15.70
CA ARG A 70 -2.13 8.28 14.64
C ARG A 70 -1.58 8.00 13.24
N THR A 71 -0.37 7.49 13.15
CA THR A 71 0.36 7.33 11.89
C THR A 71 0.60 5.86 11.58
N ILE A 72 0.65 5.56 10.29
CA ILE A 72 0.98 4.25 9.75
C ILE A 72 2.50 4.15 9.67
N PRO A 73 3.13 3.18 10.35
CA PRO A 73 4.59 3.03 10.32
C PRO A 73 5.11 2.46 8.99
N VAL A 74 4.30 1.64 8.31
CA VAL A 74 4.68 1.00 7.04
C VAL A 74 3.44 0.69 6.21
N LEU A 75 3.51 0.99 4.91
CA LEU A 75 2.45 0.68 3.96
C LEU A 75 3.06 0.31 2.62
N ALA A 76 2.62 -0.81 2.05
CA ALA A 76 2.89 -1.17 0.67
C ALA A 76 1.58 -1.27 -0.09
N GLY A 77 1.56 -0.91 -1.37
CA GLY A 77 0.37 -1.02 -2.21
C GLY A 77 0.69 -0.92 -3.69
N TYR A 78 -0.29 -1.26 -4.53
CA TYR A 78 -0.19 -1.21 -5.98
C TYR A 78 -0.99 -0.04 -6.53
N LEU A 79 -0.39 0.69 -7.48
CA LEU A 79 -1.03 1.74 -8.24
C LEU A 79 -1.07 1.37 -9.72
N HIS A 80 -2.27 1.42 -10.28
CA HIS A 80 -2.46 1.23 -11.72
C HIS A 80 -1.80 2.35 -12.55
N SER A 81 -1.72 3.56 -11.98
CA SER A 81 -1.00 4.69 -12.57
C SER A 81 -0.18 5.40 -11.52
N PHE A 82 1.06 5.71 -11.85
CA PHE A 82 1.94 6.58 -11.06
C PHE A 82 1.28 7.94 -10.75
N ALA A 83 0.43 8.44 -11.64
CA ALA A 83 -0.28 9.72 -11.46
C ALA A 83 -1.24 9.72 -10.25
N TYR A 84 -1.54 8.57 -9.67
CA TYR A 84 -2.38 8.48 -8.47
C TYR A 84 -1.60 8.72 -7.17
N LEU A 85 -0.27 8.84 -7.21
CA LEU A 85 0.56 9.04 -6.02
C LEU A 85 0.20 10.32 -5.24
N ALA A 86 -0.16 11.40 -5.94
CA ALA A 86 -0.63 12.63 -5.29
C ALA A 86 -1.95 12.43 -4.51
N ASP A 87 -2.86 11.61 -5.06
CA ASP A 87 -4.11 11.25 -4.38
C ASP A 87 -3.84 10.33 -3.19
N VAL A 88 -2.82 9.46 -3.25
CA VAL A 88 -2.38 8.65 -2.09
C VAL A 88 -1.97 9.57 -0.94
N ALA A 89 -1.09 10.54 -1.19
CA ALA A 89 -0.65 11.48 -0.16
C ALA A 89 -1.83 12.29 0.42
N THR A 90 -2.77 12.70 -0.42
CA THR A 90 -3.96 13.46 0.00
C THR A 90 -4.92 12.61 0.84
N VAL A 91 -5.25 11.40 0.37
CA VAL A 91 -6.21 10.52 1.04
C VAL A 91 -5.65 9.99 2.35
N LEU A 92 -4.35 9.72 2.43
CA LEU A 92 -3.68 9.26 3.64
C LEU A 92 -3.13 10.41 4.51
N ASP A 93 -3.46 11.67 4.19
CA ASP A 93 -3.02 12.83 4.97
C ASP A 93 -3.38 12.67 6.47
N GLY A 94 -2.45 13.07 7.34
CA GLY A 94 -2.53 12.86 8.79
C GLY A 94 -2.33 11.42 9.27
N ALA A 95 -2.35 10.42 8.37
CA ALA A 95 -2.02 9.02 8.68
C ALA A 95 -0.59 8.65 8.23
N LEU A 96 0.09 9.48 7.43
CA LEU A 96 1.48 9.29 7.06
C LEU A 96 2.40 10.13 7.96
N SER A 97 3.67 9.73 8.04
CA SER A 97 4.71 10.45 8.78
C SER A 97 6.03 10.42 8.01
N PRO A 98 6.92 11.42 8.18
CA PRO A 98 8.23 11.43 7.53
C PRO A 98 9.14 10.24 7.88
N ASN A 99 8.84 9.55 8.98
CA ASN A 99 9.63 8.42 9.49
C ASN A 99 9.04 7.06 9.10
N GLY A 100 7.94 7.03 8.34
CA GLY A 100 7.31 5.79 7.89
C GLY A 100 7.92 5.27 6.58
N SER A 101 7.73 3.99 6.32
CA SER A 101 8.24 3.31 5.12
C SER A 101 7.08 3.03 4.15
N TYR A 102 7.02 3.77 3.04
CA TYR A 102 5.88 3.72 2.11
C TYR A 102 6.31 3.26 0.71
N PHE A 103 5.78 2.12 0.28
CA PHE A 103 6.15 1.43 -0.97
C PHE A 103 4.98 1.43 -1.96
N MET A 104 5.12 2.11 -3.09
CA MET A 104 4.12 2.15 -4.16
C MET A 104 4.62 1.40 -5.38
N PHE A 105 4.07 0.20 -5.59
CA PHE A 105 4.31 -0.61 -6.77
C PHE A 105 3.45 -0.12 -7.92
N CYS A 106 4.07 0.47 -8.94
CA CYS A 106 3.38 1.13 -10.05
C CYS A 106 3.47 0.30 -11.32
N ASN A 107 2.36 0.22 -12.04
CA ASN A 107 2.26 -0.51 -13.29
C ASN A 107 2.96 0.19 -14.47
N ASN A 108 2.83 1.50 -14.55
CA ASN A 108 3.13 2.28 -15.75
C ASN A 108 4.41 3.12 -15.61
N ILE A 109 5.43 2.53 -15.01
CA ILE A 109 6.80 3.06 -15.00
C ILE A 109 7.75 2.01 -15.61
N ASP A 110 8.93 2.45 -16.05
CA ASP A 110 9.97 1.55 -16.57
C ASP A 110 10.29 0.43 -15.57
N LEU A 111 10.38 -0.82 -16.04
CA LEU A 111 10.57 -2.02 -15.21
C LEU A 111 11.92 -2.05 -14.48
N LEU A 112 12.88 -1.24 -14.90
CA LEU A 112 14.18 -1.08 -14.26
C LEU A 112 14.22 0.15 -13.34
N ALA A 113 13.24 1.05 -13.43
CA ALA A 113 13.21 2.27 -12.64
C ALA A 113 12.84 2.00 -11.18
N LYS A 114 13.52 2.72 -10.28
CA LYS A 114 13.19 2.76 -8.85
C LYS A 114 13.40 4.18 -8.39
N TYR A 115 12.39 4.77 -7.77
CA TYR A 115 12.41 6.18 -7.40
C TYR A 115 12.18 6.35 -5.91
N GLN A 116 12.80 7.40 -5.37
CA GLN A 116 12.38 8.04 -4.15
C GLN A 116 11.67 9.34 -4.52
N ILE A 117 10.45 9.53 -4.04
CA ILE A 117 9.66 10.73 -4.35
C ILE A 117 9.15 11.32 -3.05
N LYS A 118 9.39 12.62 -2.89
CA LYS A 118 8.93 13.39 -1.75
C LYS A 118 7.69 14.21 -2.12
N LEU A 119 6.60 14.00 -1.39
CA LEU A 119 5.39 14.81 -1.47
C LEU A 119 5.15 15.47 -0.11
N GLY A 120 5.38 16.78 -0.02
CA GLY A 120 5.44 17.46 1.27
C GLY A 120 6.65 16.99 2.08
N ASP A 121 6.42 16.44 3.26
CA ASP A 121 7.44 15.82 4.12
C ASP A 121 7.44 14.27 4.05
N ILE A 122 6.56 13.69 3.23
CA ILE A 122 6.38 12.25 3.10
C ILE A 122 7.24 11.71 1.95
N ASN A 123 8.03 10.67 2.24
CA ASN A 123 8.84 9.97 1.26
C ASN A 123 8.14 8.68 0.81
N PHE A 124 8.06 8.47 -0.49
CA PHE A 124 7.58 7.23 -1.10
C PHE A 124 8.70 6.57 -1.89
N LEU A 125 8.84 5.25 -1.71
CA LEU A 125 9.61 4.39 -2.60
C LEU A 125 8.67 3.88 -3.68
N VAL A 126 8.93 4.31 -4.92
CA VAL A 126 8.12 3.94 -6.08
C VAL A 126 8.89 2.88 -6.88
N LEU A 127 8.27 1.71 -7.03
CA LEU A 127 8.87 0.51 -7.61
C LEU A 127 7.99 -0.01 -8.75
N PRO A 128 8.55 -0.68 -9.77
CA PRO A 128 7.76 -1.20 -10.86
C PRO A 128 7.07 -2.49 -10.43
N CYS A 129 5.86 -2.74 -10.94
CA CYS A 129 5.19 -4.02 -10.78
C CYS A 129 4.32 -4.33 -11.99
N ASP A 130 4.71 -5.35 -12.74
CA ASP A 130 4.01 -5.78 -13.94
C ASP A 130 2.99 -6.87 -13.60
N GLU A 131 3.40 -8.15 -13.61
CA GLU A 131 2.49 -9.30 -13.47
C GLU A 131 2.42 -9.89 -12.05
N SER A 132 3.28 -9.37 -11.15
CA SER A 132 3.46 -9.87 -9.79
C SER A 132 2.36 -9.38 -8.83
N THR A 133 2.57 -9.62 -7.53
CA THR A 133 1.70 -9.11 -6.46
C THR A 133 2.54 -8.32 -5.47
N VAL A 134 1.96 -7.31 -4.84
CA VAL A 134 2.63 -6.52 -3.79
C VAL A 134 3.20 -7.43 -2.70
N TRP A 135 2.47 -8.50 -2.34
CA TRP A 135 2.96 -9.49 -1.37
C TRP A 135 4.28 -10.12 -1.80
N LYS A 136 4.37 -10.58 -3.06
CA LYS A 136 5.58 -11.22 -3.57
C LYS A 136 6.72 -10.20 -3.68
N GLU A 137 6.47 -9.03 -4.26
CA GLU A 137 7.48 -7.99 -4.40
C GLU A 137 8.04 -7.55 -3.03
N MET A 138 7.18 -7.39 -2.03
CA MET A 138 7.61 -7.06 -0.68
C MET A 138 8.43 -8.19 -0.05
N MET A 139 8.03 -9.46 -0.21
CA MET A 139 8.82 -10.60 0.28
C MET A 139 10.21 -10.63 -0.35
N ASP A 140 10.30 -10.45 -1.66
CA ASP A 140 11.57 -10.41 -2.39
C ASP A 140 12.43 -9.23 -1.91
N LEU A 141 11.83 -8.06 -1.66
CA LEU A 141 12.51 -6.86 -1.19
C LEU A 141 13.12 -7.02 0.22
N VAL A 142 12.43 -7.70 1.14
CA VAL A 142 12.93 -7.97 2.49
C VAL A 142 13.73 -9.28 2.59
N GLY A 143 13.91 -10.01 1.49
CA GLY A 143 14.62 -11.28 1.46
C GLY A 143 13.91 -12.45 2.16
N LEU A 144 12.59 -12.40 2.30
CA LEU A 144 11.78 -13.47 2.85
C LEU A 144 11.36 -14.46 1.76
N ASN A 145 11.24 -15.73 2.12
CA ASN A 145 10.74 -16.80 1.27
C ASN A 145 9.53 -17.51 1.91
N LYS A 146 8.95 -18.46 1.19
CA LYS A 146 7.73 -19.17 1.63
C LYS A 146 7.94 -19.93 2.93
N ASP A 147 9.13 -20.48 3.17
CA ASP A 147 9.41 -21.31 4.34
C ASP A 147 9.46 -20.49 5.64
N ASP A 148 9.83 -19.21 5.55
CA ASP A 148 9.87 -18.29 6.70
C ASP A 148 8.47 -18.04 7.27
N ILE A 149 7.45 -18.02 6.41
CA ILE A 149 6.09 -17.61 6.78
C ILE A 149 5.07 -18.75 6.76
N LYS A 150 5.42 -19.95 6.28
CA LYS A 150 4.44 -21.04 6.04
C LYS A 150 3.70 -21.53 7.30
N LYS A 151 4.32 -21.39 8.49
CA LYS A 151 3.75 -21.83 9.77
C LYS A 151 2.95 -20.75 10.51
N LEU A 152 2.97 -19.51 10.02
CA LEU A 152 2.31 -18.38 10.66
C LEU A 152 0.84 -18.29 10.20
N ASP A 153 -0.02 -17.73 11.04
CA ASP A 153 -1.39 -17.36 10.69
C ASP A 153 -1.38 -16.07 9.83
N PRO A 154 -2.51 -15.66 9.19
CA PRO A 154 -2.53 -14.49 8.33
C PRO A 154 -2.00 -13.20 8.98
N GLY A 155 -2.28 -13.01 10.28
CA GLY A 155 -1.78 -11.88 11.07
C GLY A 155 -0.27 -11.95 11.29
N GLY A 156 0.26 -13.10 11.70
CA GLY A 156 1.68 -13.33 11.93
C GLY A 156 2.50 -13.24 10.65
N LYS A 157 1.96 -13.69 9.50
CA LYS A 157 2.60 -13.49 8.19
C LYS A 157 2.74 -12.00 7.87
N LEU A 158 1.68 -11.21 8.13
CA LEU A 158 1.71 -9.78 7.91
C LEU A 158 2.69 -9.08 8.86
N ASP A 159 2.71 -9.47 10.13
CA ASP A 159 3.66 -8.96 11.13
C ASP A 159 5.10 -9.20 10.66
N CYS A 160 5.44 -10.45 10.33
CA CYS A 160 6.77 -10.84 9.87
C CYS A 160 7.26 -10.01 8.67
N LEU A 161 6.39 -9.85 7.66
CA LEU A 161 6.71 -9.09 6.45
C LEU A 161 6.89 -7.59 6.73
N LEU A 162 5.95 -6.99 7.47
CA LEU A 162 5.93 -5.53 7.66
C LEU A 162 6.91 -5.04 8.72
N ASP A 163 7.25 -5.86 9.72
CA ASP A 163 8.34 -5.51 10.63
C ASP A 163 9.68 -5.49 9.89
N ALA A 164 9.94 -6.47 9.02
CA ALA A 164 11.14 -6.49 8.19
C ALA A 164 11.18 -5.31 7.20
N ALA A 165 10.04 -4.98 6.58
CA ALA A 165 9.93 -3.87 5.62
C ALA A 165 10.08 -2.49 6.26
N ARG A 166 9.61 -2.31 7.50
CA ARG A 166 9.70 -1.02 8.21
C ARG A 166 11.16 -0.60 8.41
N ASP A 167 12.03 -1.57 8.69
CA ASP A 167 13.43 -1.32 9.02
C ASP A 167 14.34 -1.32 7.77
N LEU A 168 13.77 -1.38 6.56
CA LEU A 168 14.51 -1.28 5.31
C LEU A 168 15.03 0.13 5.08
N ASP A 169 16.34 0.25 4.90
CA ASP A 169 17.01 1.47 4.44
C ASP A 169 17.42 1.29 2.97
N LEU A 170 16.58 1.81 2.07
CA LEU A 170 16.78 1.72 0.63
C LEU A 170 16.99 3.11 0.05
N SER A 171 18.07 3.28 -0.71
CA SER A 171 18.36 4.51 -1.43
C SER A 171 18.22 4.29 -2.94
N TYR A 172 17.31 5.03 -3.56
CA TYR A 172 17.07 5.04 -5.00
C TYR A 172 17.26 6.44 -5.60
N GLU A 173 17.09 6.59 -6.92
CA GLU A 173 17.13 7.91 -7.58
C GLU A 173 16.02 8.80 -7.00
N GLU A 174 16.37 9.93 -6.42
CA GLU A 174 15.37 10.91 -5.98
C GLU A 174 14.93 11.76 -7.18
N ILE A 175 13.63 11.78 -7.44
CA ILE A 175 13.03 12.60 -8.51
C ILE A 175 11.83 13.38 -7.97
N SER A 176 11.52 14.50 -8.63
CA SER A 176 10.28 15.23 -8.35
C SER A 176 9.07 14.45 -8.87
N TYR A 177 7.90 14.68 -8.29
CA TYR A 177 6.64 14.10 -8.77
C TYR A 177 6.36 14.48 -10.22
N ASP A 178 6.59 15.74 -10.60
CA ASP A 178 6.39 16.23 -11.97
C ASP A 178 7.33 15.57 -12.97
N ASP A 179 8.56 15.24 -12.58
CA ASP A 179 9.48 14.49 -13.42
C ASP A 179 9.08 13.02 -13.54
N GLY A 180 8.56 12.42 -12.46
CA GLY A 180 7.96 11.09 -12.51
C GLY A 180 6.78 11.03 -13.48
N LEU A 181 5.91 12.05 -13.49
CA LEU A 181 4.78 12.16 -14.42
C LEU A 181 5.22 12.21 -15.89
N LYS A 182 6.38 12.82 -16.20
CA LYS A 182 6.93 12.85 -17.56
C LYS A 182 7.51 11.50 -18.00
N ARG A 183 7.83 10.61 -17.05
CA ARG A 183 8.44 9.29 -17.28
C ARG A 183 7.41 8.14 -17.29
N ILE A 184 6.11 8.44 -17.20
CA ILE A 184 5.08 7.39 -17.22
C ILE A 184 4.99 6.71 -18.59
N GLU A 185 4.79 5.41 -18.56
CA GLU A 185 4.48 4.60 -19.73
C GLU A 185 2.95 4.45 -19.88
N PRO A 186 2.47 3.90 -21.02
CA PRO A 186 1.11 3.39 -21.10
C PRO A 186 0.86 2.34 -20.02
N VAL A 187 -0.34 2.38 -19.46
CA VAL A 187 -0.79 1.38 -18.49
C VAL A 187 -0.92 0.02 -19.17
N LYS A 188 -0.32 -1.00 -18.58
CA LYS A 188 -0.25 -2.38 -19.06
C LYS A 188 -1.37 -3.23 -18.44
N ASN A 189 -1.95 -4.12 -19.23
CA ASN A 189 -2.95 -5.05 -18.73
C ASN A 189 -2.27 -6.21 -17.97
N ARG A 190 -2.33 -6.19 -16.63
CA ARG A 190 -1.75 -7.23 -15.77
C ARG A 190 -2.25 -8.66 -16.06
N ASN A 191 -3.41 -8.81 -16.69
CA ASN A 191 -4.00 -10.12 -16.98
C ASN A 191 -3.75 -10.59 -18.42
N GLU A 192 -3.03 -9.82 -19.25
CA GLU A 192 -2.85 -10.13 -20.68
C GLU A 192 -2.18 -11.50 -20.90
N ASN A 193 -1.24 -11.90 -20.05
CA ASN A 193 -0.50 -13.16 -20.17
C ASN A 193 -0.88 -14.22 -19.13
N ARG A 194 -1.93 -14.00 -18.31
CA ARG A 194 -2.36 -15.00 -17.34
C ARG A 194 -3.14 -16.12 -18.05
N PRO A 195 -2.79 -17.41 -17.84
CA PRO A 195 -3.59 -18.50 -18.35
C PRO A 195 -4.99 -18.43 -17.73
N VAL A 196 -6.02 -18.48 -18.60
CA VAL A 196 -7.44 -18.51 -18.23
C VAL A 196 -7.84 -19.82 -17.56
#